data_AF-A0A0J9U0A6-F1
#
_entry.id   AF-A0A0J9U0A6-F1
#
_cell.length_a   1.000
_cell.length_b   1.000
_cell.length_c   1.000
_cell.angle_alpha   90.00
_cell.angle_beta   90.00
_cell.angle_gamma   90.00
#
_symmetry.space_group_name_H-M   'P 1'
#
loop_
_entity.id
_entity.type
_entity.pdbx_description
1 polymer ?
#
loop_
_entity_poly.entity_id
_entity_poly.type
_entity_poly.pdbx_seq_one_letter_code
_entity_poly.pdbx_strand_id
1 'polypeptide(L)'
;MAKPAVTPVISAKDLEKIAEELKLKTFYDDFFLKSEQPKPADPCKIFETPDKKKENERNICLKLVRHLEKIGEITEKSKRDDYCNYLTYWFYDELGEIYKDYSKKKEDISSFNELIGVVNKVNIPQSRYPKCTLKSETGVSLDEWKKRKLSYIYKKNYNDIKSKDGSGEVHHLKQLQVKVLQVLRNQQRLQL
;
A
#
# COMPACT_ATOMS: atom_id res chain seq x y z
N MET A 1 21.13 13.70 34.46
CA MET A 1 20.00 13.72 33.50
C MET A 1 20.35 12.77 32.36
N ALA A 2 19.61 11.68 32.20
CA ALA A 2 19.87 10.70 31.14
C ALA A 2 19.42 11.28 29.79
N LYS A 3 20.32 11.31 28.82
CA LYS A 3 20.04 11.67 27.42
C LYS A 3 18.96 10.71 26.90
N PRO A 4 17.84 11.19 26.32
CA PRO A 4 16.85 10.29 25.77
C PRO A 4 17.51 9.44 24.69
N ALA A 5 17.44 8.12 24.85
CA ALA A 5 17.90 7.17 23.86
C ALA A 5 17.09 7.40 22.59
N VAL A 6 17.73 7.96 21.57
CA VAL A 6 17.13 8.11 20.24
C VAL A 6 16.93 6.70 19.71
N THR A 7 15.69 6.24 19.76
CA THR A 7 15.29 4.97 19.17
C THR A 7 15.63 5.05 17.68
N PRO A 8 16.34 4.07 17.08
CA PRO A 8 16.67 4.13 15.66
C PRO A 8 15.37 4.14 14.85
N VAL A 9 15.05 5.28 14.24
CA VAL A 9 13.93 5.37 13.29
C VAL A 9 14.40 4.68 12.02
N ILE A 10 13.85 3.51 11.76
CA ILE A 10 14.16 2.75 10.55
C ILE A 10 13.57 3.48 9.36
N SER A 11 14.36 3.65 8.31
CA SER A 11 13.91 4.28 7.08
C SER A 11 13.05 3.31 6.26
N ALA A 12 12.13 3.82 5.44
CA ALA A 12 11.40 2.98 4.49
C ALA A 12 12.36 2.21 3.55
N LYS A 13 13.50 2.82 3.20
CA LYS A 13 14.54 2.24 2.34
C LYS A 13 15.17 0.98 2.95
N ASP A 14 15.41 0.97 4.26
CA ASP A 14 15.93 -0.22 4.93
C ASP A 14 14.91 -1.37 4.85
N LEU A 15 13.64 -1.07 5.14
CA LEU A 15 12.55 -2.04 5.08
C LEU A 15 12.32 -2.59 3.66
N GLU A 16 12.51 -1.78 2.62
CA GLU A 16 12.42 -2.23 1.22
C GLU A 16 13.51 -3.22 0.86
N LYS A 17 14.78 -2.89 1.19
CA LYS A 17 15.92 -3.76 0.95
C LYS A 17 15.70 -5.14 1.58
N ILE A 18 15.19 -5.13 2.80
CA ILE A 18 14.83 -6.34 3.55
C ILE A 18 13.72 -7.12 2.84
N ALA A 19 12.65 -6.45 2.43
CA ALA A 19 11.53 -7.10 1.73
C ALA A 19 11.98 -7.76 0.42
N GLU A 20 12.97 -7.17 -0.26
CA GLU A 20 13.61 -7.72 -1.45
C GLU A 20 14.52 -8.92 -1.13
N GLU A 21 15.41 -8.81 -0.14
CA GLU A 21 16.27 -9.91 0.32
C GLU A 21 15.45 -11.16 0.71
N LEU A 22 14.33 -10.95 1.40
CA LEU A 22 13.43 -12.00 1.85
C LEU A 22 12.41 -12.44 0.77
N LYS A 23 12.44 -11.83 -0.41
CA LYS A 23 11.50 -12.08 -1.52
C LYS A 23 10.02 -12.00 -1.09
N LEU A 24 9.70 -11.09 -0.18
CA LEU A 24 8.34 -10.95 0.40
C LEU A 24 7.37 -10.17 -0.49
N LYS A 25 7.90 -9.41 -1.45
CA LYS A 25 7.12 -8.58 -2.39
C LYS A 25 6.15 -9.40 -3.27
N THR A 26 6.41 -10.70 -3.46
CA THR A 26 5.85 -11.48 -4.59
C THR A 26 4.35 -11.79 -4.52
N PHE A 27 3.71 -11.83 -3.34
CA PHE A 27 2.32 -12.30 -3.26
C PHE A 27 1.28 -11.30 -3.80
N TYR A 28 1.44 -10.03 -3.45
CA TYR A 28 0.52 -8.98 -3.88
C TYR A 28 1.01 -8.30 -5.15
N ASP A 29 2.32 -8.12 -5.29
CA ASP A 29 2.86 -7.36 -6.41
C ASP A 29 2.52 -8.04 -7.74
N ASP A 30 2.48 -9.36 -7.87
CA ASP A 30 2.02 -10.02 -9.12
C ASP A 30 0.59 -9.66 -9.54
N PHE A 31 -0.29 -9.39 -8.59
CA PHE A 31 -1.68 -8.96 -8.85
C PHE A 31 -1.73 -7.50 -9.31
N PHE A 32 -0.90 -6.63 -8.70
CA PHE A 32 -0.90 -5.19 -8.93
C PHE A 32 0.08 -4.72 -10.02
N LEU A 33 1.10 -5.52 -10.37
CA LEU A 33 2.17 -5.20 -11.33
C LEU A 33 1.80 -5.49 -12.79
N LYS A 34 0.81 -6.37 -13.07
CA LYS A 34 0.54 -6.80 -14.45
C LYS A 34 0.27 -5.60 -15.36
N SER A 35 1.22 -5.29 -16.22
CA SER A 35 1.41 -4.06 -17.00
C SER A 35 0.47 -3.90 -18.21
N GLU A 36 -0.70 -4.54 -18.23
CA GLU A 36 -1.66 -4.25 -19.30
C GLU A 36 -2.06 -2.78 -19.21
N GLN A 37 -1.98 -2.11 -20.35
CA GLN A 37 -2.40 -0.73 -20.49
C GLN A 37 -3.81 -0.57 -19.93
N PRO A 38 -4.04 0.33 -18.96
CA PRO A 38 -5.35 0.51 -18.39
C PRO A 38 -6.36 0.89 -19.48
N LYS A 39 -7.51 0.23 -19.48
CA LYS A 39 -8.61 0.60 -20.40
C LYS A 39 -9.19 1.95 -19.96
N PRO A 40 -9.70 2.78 -20.90
CA PRO A 40 -10.47 3.96 -20.53
C PRO A 40 -11.61 3.60 -19.57
N ALA A 41 -11.79 4.42 -18.54
CA ALA A 41 -12.82 4.19 -17.51
C ALA A 41 -13.57 5.48 -17.21
N ASP A 42 -14.90 5.42 -17.25
CA ASP A 42 -15.78 6.58 -17.02
C ASP A 42 -15.50 7.31 -15.70
N PRO A 43 -15.24 6.62 -14.56
CA PRO A 43 -14.87 7.30 -13.31
C PRO A 43 -13.62 8.18 -13.40
N CYS A 44 -12.74 7.92 -14.38
CA CYS A 44 -11.47 8.62 -14.57
C CYS A 44 -11.53 9.79 -15.55
N LYS A 45 -12.67 10.01 -16.21
CA LYS A 45 -12.85 11.11 -17.18
C LYS A 45 -12.62 12.50 -16.58
N ILE A 46 -12.78 12.65 -15.26
CA ILE A 46 -12.49 13.91 -14.53
C ILE A 46 -11.02 14.34 -14.58
N PHE A 47 -10.12 13.42 -14.94
CA PHE A 47 -8.69 13.67 -15.13
C PHE A 47 -8.32 13.80 -16.62
N GLU A 48 -9.28 13.73 -17.53
CA GLU A 48 -9.05 14.00 -18.95
C GLU A 48 -8.95 15.50 -19.16
N THR A 49 -7.74 15.97 -19.46
CA THR A 49 -7.48 17.37 -19.78
C THR A 49 -6.71 17.47 -21.11
N PRO A 50 -7.00 18.49 -21.95
CA PRO A 50 -6.26 18.71 -23.19
C PRO A 50 -4.76 18.96 -22.93
N ASP A 51 -4.46 19.71 -21.86
CA ASP A 51 -3.10 19.88 -21.37
C ASP A 51 -2.78 18.70 -20.46
N LYS A 52 -1.68 17.96 -20.69
CA LYS A 52 -1.23 16.77 -19.94
C LYS A 52 -1.02 16.93 -18.42
N LYS A 53 -1.45 18.05 -17.83
CA LYS A 53 -1.33 18.43 -16.42
C LYS A 53 -1.88 17.39 -15.44
N LYS A 54 -2.86 16.57 -15.85
CA LYS A 54 -3.48 15.52 -15.02
C LYS A 54 -3.18 14.09 -15.51
N GLU A 55 -2.17 13.91 -16.37
CA GLU A 55 -1.86 12.60 -16.94
C GLU A 55 -1.47 11.57 -15.85
N ASN A 56 -0.75 12.02 -14.82
CA ASN A 56 -0.38 11.19 -13.69
C ASN A 56 -1.59 10.72 -12.88
N GLU A 57 -2.50 11.63 -12.52
CA GLU A 57 -3.73 11.31 -11.81
C GLU A 57 -4.64 10.40 -12.63
N ARG A 58 -4.73 10.64 -13.94
CA ARG A 58 -5.46 9.77 -14.86
C ARG A 58 -4.88 8.36 -14.82
N ASN A 59 -3.56 8.22 -14.89
CA ASN A 59 -2.90 6.92 -14.84
C ASN A 59 -3.15 6.18 -13.52
N ILE A 60 -3.06 6.86 -12.38
CA ILE A 60 -3.41 6.27 -11.07
C ILE A 60 -4.86 5.81 -11.07
N CYS A 61 -5.77 6.67 -11.53
CA CYS A 61 -7.19 6.38 -11.56
C CYS A 61 -7.48 5.12 -12.39
N LEU A 62 -6.93 5.03 -13.62
CA LEU A 62 -7.21 3.90 -14.50
C LEU A 62 -6.66 2.58 -13.93
N LYS A 63 -5.47 2.61 -13.31
CA LYS A 63 -4.94 1.45 -12.57
C LYS A 63 -5.85 1.06 -11.40
N LEU A 64 -6.30 2.04 -10.60
CA LEU A 64 -7.17 1.83 -9.46
C LEU A 64 -8.50 1.19 -9.88
N VAL A 65 -9.15 1.68 -10.94
CA VAL A 65 -10.37 1.08 -11.50
C VAL A 65 -10.15 -0.38 -11.86
N ARG A 66 -9.08 -0.68 -12.60
CA ARG A 66 -8.75 -2.06 -13.01
C ARG A 66 -8.54 -2.99 -11.82
N HIS A 67 -7.86 -2.53 -10.77
CA HIS A 67 -7.67 -3.34 -9.57
C HIS A 67 -9.00 -3.59 -8.85
N LEU A 68 -9.86 -2.57 -8.74
CA LEU A 68 -11.19 -2.73 -8.14
C LEU A 68 -12.06 -3.73 -8.90
N GLU A 69 -12.06 -3.68 -10.24
CA GLU A 69 -12.77 -4.64 -11.09
C GLU A 69 -12.25 -6.07 -10.88
N LYS A 70 -10.93 -6.28 -10.96
CA LYS A 70 -10.30 -7.59 -10.73
C LYS A 70 -10.56 -8.14 -9.33
N ILE A 71 -10.55 -7.29 -8.30
CA ILE A 71 -10.91 -7.72 -6.94
C ILE A 71 -12.39 -8.09 -6.86
N GLY A 72 -13.25 -7.41 -7.60
CA GLY A 72 -14.67 -7.71 -7.73
C GLY A 72 -14.98 -9.11 -8.27
N GLU A 73 -14.12 -9.64 -9.12
CA GLU A 73 -14.23 -10.99 -9.70
C GLU A 73 -13.86 -12.11 -8.70
N ILE A 74 -13.22 -11.77 -7.57
CA ILE A 74 -12.79 -12.76 -6.58
C ILE A 74 -13.98 -13.22 -5.73
N THR A 75 -14.32 -14.49 -5.86
CA THR A 75 -15.44 -15.12 -5.14
C THR A 75 -15.06 -15.58 -3.72
N GLU A 76 -13.79 -15.85 -3.46
CA GLU A 76 -13.29 -16.25 -2.14
C GLU A 76 -13.12 -15.01 -1.23
N LYS A 77 -13.95 -14.92 -0.18
CA LYS A 77 -13.98 -13.76 0.72
C LYS A 77 -12.62 -13.42 1.34
N SER A 78 -11.92 -14.40 1.92
CA SER A 78 -10.62 -14.20 2.58
C SER A 78 -9.59 -13.58 1.65
N LYS A 79 -9.44 -14.19 0.47
CA LYS A 79 -8.53 -13.71 -0.56
C LYS A 79 -8.91 -12.31 -1.04
N ARG A 80 -10.20 -12.07 -1.28
CA ARG A 80 -10.72 -10.76 -1.67
C ARG A 80 -10.43 -9.69 -0.63
N ASP A 81 -10.71 -9.96 0.65
CA ASP A 81 -10.50 -9.03 1.75
C ASP A 81 -9.01 -8.69 1.90
N ASP A 82 -8.12 -9.65 1.64
CA ASP A 82 -6.67 -9.41 1.61
C ASP A 82 -6.25 -8.45 0.50
N TYR A 83 -6.77 -8.62 -0.72
CA TYR A 83 -6.49 -7.66 -1.80
C TYR A 83 -7.12 -6.29 -1.56
N CYS A 84 -8.36 -6.20 -1.04
CA CYS A 84 -8.96 -4.92 -0.66
C CYS A 84 -8.13 -4.20 0.41
N ASN A 85 -7.63 -4.92 1.42
CA ASN A 85 -6.78 -4.34 2.46
C ASN A 85 -5.44 -3.85 1.91
N TYR A 86 -4.83 -4.60 0.99
CA TYR A 86 -3.57 -4.22 0.36
C TYR A 86 -3.71 -3.03 -0.60
N LEU A 87 -4.88 -2.89 -1.25
CA LEU A 87 -5.15 -1.82 -2.23
C LEU A 87 -4.87 -0.41 -1.67
N THR A 88 -5.14 -0.19 -0.37
CA THR A 88 -4.78 1.07 0.31
C THR A 88 -3.29 1.35 0.20
N TYR A 89 -2.44 0.37 0.51
CA TYR A 89 -1.00 0.55 0.47
C TYR A 89 -0.46 0.71 -0.94
N TRP A 90 -1.00 -0.04 -1.90
CA TRP A 90 -0.67 0.15 -3.31
C TRP A 90 -0.99 1.57 -3.79
N PHE A 91 -2.17 2.10 -3.43
CA PHE A 91 -2.61 3.44 -3.84
C PHE A 91 -1.65 4.55 -3.34
N TYR A 92 -1.25 4.52 -2.07
CA TYR A 92 -0.32 5.51 -1.54
C TYR A 92 1.10 5.36 -2.09
N ASP A 93 1.54 4.14 -2.41
CA ASP A 93 2.83 3.91 -3.02
C ASP A 93 2.89 4.51 -4.44
N GLU A 94 1.83 4.33 -5.23
CA GLU A 94 1.70 4.96 -6.56
C GLU A 94 1.69 6.49 -6.50
N LEU A 95 1.06 7.08 -5.47
CA LEU A 95 1.17 8.53 -5.22
C LEU A 95 2.62 8.94 -4.95
N GLY A 96 3.33 8.18 -4.11
CA GLY A 96 4.74 8.45 -3.78
C GLY A 96 5.65 8.40 -5.01
N GLU A 97 5.48 7.39 -5.86
CA GLU A 97 6.26 7.23 -7.10
C GLU A 97 6.03 8.36 -8.10
N ILE A 98 4.79 8.84 -8.21
CA ILE A 98 4.42 9.91 -9.15
C ILE A 98 4.90 11.28 -8.66
N TYR A 99 4.68 11.60 -7.38
CA TYR A 99 5.07 12.91 -6.85
C TYR A 99 6.55 12.98 -6.48
N LYS A 100 7.23 11.84 -6.38
CA LYS A 100 8.66 11.72 -5.99
C LYS A 100 9.01 12.42 -4.67
N ASP A 101 8.00 12.60 -3.83
CA ASP A 101 8.11 13.28 -2.55
C ASP A 101 7.28 12.52 -1.51
N TYR A 102 7.96 11.66 -0.77
CA TYR A 102 7.34 10.85 0.26
C TYR A 102 7.05 11.62 1.56
N SER A 103 7.49 12.89 1.68
CA SER A 103 7.14 13.74 2.82
C SER A 103 5.71 14.27 2.73
N LYS A 104 5.17 14.35 1.51
CA LYS A 104 3.79 14.77 1.26
C LYS A 104 2.78 13.95 2.03
N LYS A 105 1.68 14.60 2.34
CA LYS A 105 0.48 14.01 2.93
C LYS A 105 -0.69 14.18 1.96
N LYS A 106 -1.84 13.60 2.29
CA LYS A 106 -3.03 13.72 1.44
C LYS A 106 -3.47 15.19 1.27
N GLU A 107 -3.22 16.02 2.29
CA GLU A 107 -3.58 17.44 2.27
C GLU A 107 -2.76 18.24 1.25
N ASP A 108 -1.57 17.75 0.90
CA ASP A 108 -0.66 18.36 -0.08
C ASP A 108 -0.98 17.95 -1.53
N ILE A 109 -1.94 17.04 -1.72
CA ILE A 109 -2.32 16.48 -3.02
C ILE A 109 -3.72 16.98 -3.37
N SER A 110 -3.79 18.00 -4.22
CA SER A 110 -5.06 18.66 -4.59
C SER A 110 -6.09 17.72 -5.19
N SER A 111 -5.64 16.67 -5.88
CA SER A 111 -6.47 15.66 -6.57
C SER A 111 -6.84 14.45 -5.70
N PHE A 112 -6.46 14.44 -4.42
CA PHE A 112 -6.59 13.27 -3.55
C PHE A 112 -8.05 12.83 -3.37
N ASN A 113 -8.95 13.78 -3.14
CA ASN A 113 -10.37 13.49 -2.91
C ASN A 113 -11.05 12.94 -4.17
N GLU A 114 -10.68 13.46 -5.34
CA GLU A 114 -11.14 12.94 -6.62
C GLU A 114 -10.65 11.51 -6.84
N LEU A 115 -9.36 11.24 -6.57
CA LEU A 115 -8.75 9.92 -6.74
C LEU A 115 -9.37 8.88 -5.80
N ILE A 116 -9.49 9.17 -4.51
CA ILE A 116 -10.08 8.23 -3.55
C ILE A 116 -11.59 8.04 -3.82
N GLY A 117 -12.27 9.08 -4.32
CA GLY A 117 -13.69 9.03 -4.67
C GLY A 117 -14.01 8.09 -5.84
N VAL A 118 -13.02 7.73 -6.66
CA VAL A 118 -13.18 6.76 -7.76
C VAL A 118 -13.70 5.42 -7.25
N VAL A 119 -13.26 4.99 -6.07
CA VAL A 119 -13.65 3.71 -5.45
C VAL A 119 -15.17 3.56 -5.33
N ASN A 120 -15.87 4.67 -5.06
CA ASN A 120 -17.31 4.67 -4.93
C ASN A 120 -18.03 4.63 -6.28
N LYS A 121 -17.40 5.21 -7.32
CA LYS A 121 -17.96 5.38 -8.67
C LYS A 121 -17.78 4.15 -9.56
N VAL A 122 -16.79 3.29 -9.29
CA VAL A 122 -16.58 2.07 -10.07
C VAL A 122 -17.77 1.12 -9.89
N ASN A 123 -18.32 0.65 -11.00
CA ASN A 123 -19.29 -0.43 -11.00
C ASN A 123 -18.54 -1.76 -10.89
N ILE A 124 -18.68 -2.44 -9.76
CA ILE A 124 -18.01 -3.71 -9.52
C ILE A 124 -18.91 -4.83 -10.07
N PRO A 125 -18.39 -5.77 -10.88
CA PRO A 125 -19.15 -6.94 -11.32
C PRO A 125 -19.80 -7.64 -10.13
N GLN A 126 -20.97 -8.29 -10.31
CA GLN A 126 -21.81 -8.90 -9.27
C GLN A 126 -21.00 -9.52 -8.10
N SER A 127 -20.68 -8.69 -7.11
CA SER A 127 -19.91 -9.06 -5.94
C SER A 127 -20.91 -9.36 -4.84
N ARG A 128 -20.84 -10.55 -4.25
CA ARG A 128 -21.59 -10.89 -3.03
C ARG A 128 -21.13 -10.09 -1.80
N TYR A 129 -20.05 -9.31 -1.95
CA TYR A 129 -19.38 -8.59 -0.88
C TYR A 129 -19.39 -7.07 -1.10
N PRO A 130 -19.36 -6.26 -0.02
CA PRO A 130 -19.28 -4.80 -0.10
C PRO A 130 -18.03 -4.34 -0.87
N LYS A 131 -18.11 -3.21 -1.59
CA LYS A 131 -16.95 -2.63 -2.33
C LYS A 131 -15.73 -2.49 -1.41
N CYS A 132 -14.53 -2.66 -1.97
CA CYS A 132 -13.31 -2.29 -1.25
C CYS A 132 -13.37 -0.81 -0.86
N THR A 133 -12.72 -0.45 0.24
CA THR A 133 -12.54 0.94 0.64
C THR A 133 -11.05 1.24 0.75
N LEU A 134 -10.68 2.50 0.48
CA LEU A 134 -9.33 2.99 0.74
C LEU A 134 -9.33 3.71 2.08
N LYS A 135 -8.33 3.42 2.92
CA LYS A 135 -8.15 4.15 4.18
C LYS A 135 -7.56 5.53 3.93
N SER A 136 -8.01 6.52 4.69
CA SER A 136 -7.47 7.87 4.65
C SER A 136 -7.29 8.39 6.07
N GLU A 137 -6.08 8.87 6.37
CA GLU A 137 -5.72 9.41 7.67
C GLU A 137 -5.09 10.80 7.46
N THR A 138 -5.52 11.75 8.29
CA THR A 138 -5.04 13.13 8.21
C THR A 138 -3.65 13.26 8.83
N GLY A 139 -2.78 14.04 8.19
CA GLY A 139 -1.44 14.30 8.74
C GLY A 139 -0.41 13.18 8.53
N VAL A 140 -0.79 12.05 7.91
CA VAL A 140 0.08 10.91 7.65
C VAL A 140 0.78 11.07 6.30
N SER A 141 2.11 10.98 6.30
CA SER A 141 2.92 11.12 5.09
C SER A 141 2.92 9.86 4.23
N LEU A 142 3.27 10.02 2.95
CA LEU A 142 3.45 8.90 2.03
C LEU A 142 4.57 7.95 2.49
N ASP A 143 5.64 8.47 3.12
CA ASP A 143 6.70 7.66 3.75
C ASP A 143 6.15 6.76 4.86
N GLU A 144 5.25 7.29 5.69
CA GLU A 144 4.61 6.48 6.73
C GLU A 144 3.73 5.41 6.10
N TRP A 145 2.92 5.73 5.08
CA TRP A 145 2.16 4.73 4.31
C TRP A 145 3.03 3.62 3.72
N LYS A 146 4.22 3.98 3.21
CA LYS A 146 5.21 3.03 2.69
C LYS A 146 5.74 2.10 3.79
N LYS A 147 6.05 2.62 4.98
CA LYS A 147 6.41 1.78 6.15
C LYS A 147 5.26 0.85 6.56
N ARG A 148 4.01 1.32 6.48
CA ARG A 148 2.82 0.50 6.77
C ARG A 148 2.66 -0.64 5.76
N LYS A 149 2.87 -0.36 4.46
CA LYS A 149 2.89 -1.38 3.39
C LYS A 149 3.86 -2.51 3.72
N LEU A 150 5.10 -2.16 4.05
CA LEU A 150 6.15 -3.13 4.35
C LEU A 150 5.84 -3.93 5.62
N SER A 151 5.31 -3.27 6.65
CA SER A 151 4.86 -3.93 7.88
C SER A 151 3.71 -4.90 7.63
N TYR A 152 2.77 -4.54 6.76
CA TYR A 152 1.66 -5.41 6.36
C TYR A 152 2.17 -6.66 5.62
N ILE A 153 3.06 -6.47 4.64
CA ILE A 153 3.68 -7.58 3.89
C ILE A 153 4.41 -8.53 4.85
N TYR A 154 5.23 -7.99 5.76
CA TYR A 154 5.94 -8.80 6.76
C TYR A 154 4.96 -9.60 7.61
N LYS A 155 3.91 -8.95 8.15
CA LYS A 155 2.90 -9.63 8.97
C LYS A 155 2.21 -10.76 8.22
N LYS A 156 1.87 -10.55 6.94
CA LYS A 156 1.22 -11.57 6.09
C LYS A 156 2.11 -12.77 5.82
N ASN A 157 3.41 -12.55 5.64
CA ASN A 157 4.39 -13.60 5.37
C ASN A 157 5.08 -14.14 6.64
N TYR A 158 4.66 -13.72 7.83
CA TYR A 158 5.37 -14.03 9.08
C TYR A 158 5.56 -15.53 9.31
N ASN A 159 4.54 -16.34 9.02
CA ASN A 159 4.62 -17.79 9.19
C ASN A 159 5.60 -18.43 8.20
N ASP A 160 5.66 -17.93 6.97
CA ASP A 160 6.58 -18.42 5.94
C ASP A 160 8.03 -17.99 6.22
N ILE A 161 8.21 -16.81 6.81
CA ILE A 161 9.51 -16.34 7.31
C ILE A 161 9.94 -17.24 8.49
N LYS A 162 9.03 -17.45 9.45
CA LYS A 162 9.27 -18.26 10.65
C LYS A 162 9.57 -19.73 10.33
N SER A 163 8.96 -20.30 9.28
CA SER A 163 9.23 -21.68 8.88
C SER A 163 10.61 -21.83 8.20
N LYS A 164 11.07 -20.81 7.48
CA LYS A 164 12.44 -20.73 6.94
C LYS A 164 13.50 -20.54 8.04
N ASP A 165 13.15 -19.83 9.11
CA ASP A 165 14.00 -19.61 10.29
C ASP A 165 14.41 -20.90 11.05
N GLY A 166 13.75 -22.04 10.80
CA GLY A 166 14.15 -23.34 11.34
C GLY A 166 15.48 -23.89 10.82
N SER A 167 16.14 -23.18 9.88
CA SER A 167 17.33 -23.66 9.15
C SER A 167 18.64 -22.90 9.41
N GLY A 168 18.71 -21.94 10.35
CA GLY A 168 19.99 -21.43 10.88
C GLY A 168 20.43 -20.00 10.49
N GLU A 169 19.61 -19.18 9.83
CA GLU A 169 19.93 -17.76 9.54
C GLU A 169 19.35 -16.77 10.57
N VAL A 170 19.59 -17.04 11.86
CA VAL A 170 18.70 -16.61 12.97
C VAL A 170 18.97 -15.19 13.52
N HIS A 171 20.03 -14.48 13.13
CA HIS A 171 20.33 -13.16 13.72
C HIS A 171 19.66 -11.98 12.97
N HIS A 172 19.61 -12.03 11.64
CA HIS A 172 19.06 -10.91 10.84
C HIS A 172 17.53 -10.86 10.95
N LEU A 173 16.86 -12.00 10.89
CA LEU A 173 15.39 -12.14 10.98
C LEU A 173 14.83 -11.78 12.37
N LYS A 174 15.58 -12.04 13.45
CA LYS A 174 15.20 -11.59 14.80
C LYS A 174 15.34 -10.08 14.99
N GLN A 175 16.43 -9.49 14.50
CA GLN A 175 16.60 -8.03 14.49
C GLN A 175 15.47 -7.35 13.70
N LEU A 176 15.09 -7.95 12.58
CA LEU A 176 13.97 -7.52 11.74
C LEU A 176 12.61 -7.61 12.44
N GLN A 177 12.34 -8.71 13.13
CA GLN A 177 11.10 -8.89 13.88
C GLN A 177 10.95 -7.82 14.97
N VAL A 178 12.00 -7.57 15.75
CA VAL A 178 12.00 -6.52 16.79
C VAL A 178 11.69 -5.15 16.17
N LYS A 179 12.31 -4.88 15.03
CA LYS A 179 12.20 -3.62 14.28
C LYS A 179 10.82 -3.40 13.66
N VAL A 180 10.23 -4.41 13.02
CA VAL A 180 8.87 -4.35 12.49
C VAL A 180 7.84 -4.27 13.62
N LEU A 181 8.04 -5.02 14.72
CA LEU A 181 7.19 -4.91 15.91
C LEU A 181 7.22 -3.51 16.53
N GLN A 182 8.32 -2.78 16.41
CA GLN A 182 8.43 -1.40 16.88
C GLN A 182 7.63 -0.42 16.01
N VAL A 183 7.65 -0.60 14.68
CA VAL A 183 6.76 0.13 13.76
C VAL A 183 5.29 -0.18 14.07
N LEU A 184 4.94 -1.46 14.23
CA LEU A 184 3.59 -1.89 14.57
C LEU A 184 3.10 -1.35 15.93
N ARG A 185 3.98 -1.30 16.96
CA ARG A 185 3.66 -0.70 18.26
C ARG A 185 3.42 0.82 18.16
N ASN A 186 4.19 1.52 17.33
CA ASN A 186 3.98 2.94 17.10
C ASN A 186 2.67 3.20 16.35
N GLN A 187 2.27 2.31 15.44
CA GLN A 187 0.97 2.36 14.76
C GLN A 187 -0.21 2.12 15.72
N GLN A 188 -0.08 1.20 16.69
CA GLN A 188 -1.11 0.97 17.71
C GLN A 188 -1.28 2.15 18.68
N ARG A 189 -0.21 2.92 18.94
CA ARG A 189 -0.28 4.14 19.77
C ARG A 189 -0.99 5.32 19.09
N LEU A 190 -1.16 5.31 17.78
CA LEU A 190 -1.91 6.33 17.03
C LEU A 190 -3.41 6.00 16.89
N GLN A 191 -3.86 4.89 17.46
CA GLN A 191 -5.27 4.45 17.46
C GLN A 191 -5.91 4.48 18.86
N LEU A 192 -5.25 5.09 19.84
CA LEU A 192 -5.72 5.41 21.20
C LEU A 192 -5.65 6.93 21.41
#